data_AF-B9LUG0-F1
#
_entry.id   AF-B9LUG0-F1
#
_cell.length_a   1.000
_cell.length_b   1.000
_cell.length_c   1.000
_cell.angle_alpha   90.00
_cell.angle_beta   90.00
_cell.angle_gamma   90.00
#
_symmetry.space_group_name_H-M   'P 1'
#
loop_
_entity.id
_entity.type
_entity.pdbx_description
1 polymer ?
#
loop_
_entity_poly.entity_id
_entity_poly.type
_entity_poly.pdbx_seq_one_letter_code
_entity_poly.pdbx_strand_id
1 'polypeptide(L)'
;MSRKRAYRCLNCLEHTVSREFDTSHLSVTCPNCGSFERFVNDAVFQQFRAFEESPPAEIDWARLDRTEKLVVSERLVRSTKTLADFDVVKEEATAGEATAGEATAGD
;
A
#
# COMPACT_ATOMS: atom_id res chain seq x y z
N MET A 1 -1.18 -8.51 -28.19
CA MET A 1 -0.79 -7.15 -27.73
C MET A 1 -0.67 -7.18 -26.22
N SER A 2 0.49 -6.81 -25.67
CA SER A 2 0.67 -6.68 -24.22
C SER A 2 -0.19 -5.51 -23.72
N ARG A 3 -1.06 -5.75 -22.74
CA ARG A 3 -1.88 -4.68 -22.17
C ARG A 3 -1.00 -3.83 -21.27
N LYS A 4 -0.91 -2.53 -21.57
CA LYS A 4 -0.21 -1.57 -20.71
C LYS A 4 -0.98 -1.41 -19.39
N ARG A 5 -0.23 -1.26 -18.30
CA ARG A 5 -0.71 -0.98 -16.94
C ARG A 5 -0.16 0.35 -16.48
N ALA A 6 -1.03 1.20 -15.94
CA ALA A 6 -0.64 2.45 -15.31
C ALA A 6 -0.30 2.19 -13.84
N TYR A 7 0.69 2.91 -13.35
CA TYR A 7 1.11 2.88 -11.95
C TYR A 7 1.21 4.32 -11.45
N ARG A 8 0.67 4.64 -10.28
CA ARG A 8 0.59 5.99 -9.70
C ARG A 8 1.59 6.20 -8.58
N CYS A 9 2.27 7.34 -8.60
CA CYS A 9 3.17 7.76 -7.53
C CYS A 9 2.39 7.92 -6.21
N LEU A 10 2.84 7.26 -5.13
CA LEU A 10 2.19 7.39 -3.81
C LEU A 10 2.51 8.67 -3.04
N ASN A 11 3.49 9.45 -3.52
CA ASN A 11 3.87 10.72 -2.91
C ASN A 11 3.02 11.87 -3.48
N CYS A 12 3.16 12.21 -4.77
CA CYS A 12 2.40 13.33 -5.34
C CYS A 12 0.97 12.97 -5.74
N LEU A 13 0.65 11.68 -5.96
CA LEU A 13 -0.66 11.20 -6.44
C LEU A 13 -1.09 11.76 -7.81
N GLU A 14 -0.33 12.66 -8.43
CA GLU A 14 -0.67 13.34 -9.68
C GLU A 14 -0.20 12.59 -10.94
N HIS A 15 0.91 11.85 -10.85
CA HIS A 15 1.56 11.26 -12.02
C HIS A 15 1.47 9.73 -12.06
N THR A 16 1.32 9.20 -13.27
CA THR A 16 1.36 7.76 -13.54
C THR A 16 2.39 7.39 -14.60
N VAL A 17 3.07 6.25 -14.43
CA VAL A 17 3.92 5.64 -15.45
C VAL A 17 3.23 4.40 -16.04
N SER A 18 3.39 4.16 -17.35
CA SER A 18 2.84 2.98 -18.02
C SER A 18 3.90 1.91 -18.28
N ARG A 19 3.60 0.64 -17.96
CA ARG A 19 4.48 -0.51 -18.25
C ARG A 19 3.70 -1.64 -18.91
N GLU A 20 4.40 -2.51 -19.65
CA GLU A 20 3.79 -3.65 -20.35
C GLU A 20 3.65 -4.91 -19.48
N PHE A 21 4.30 -4.92 -18.32
CA PHE A 21 4.19 -5.98 -17.32
C PHE A 21 3.25 -5.58 -16.19
N ASP A 22 2.73 -6.59 -15.50
CA ASP A 22 1.71 -6.47 -14.46
C ASP A 22 2.30 -6.90 -13.11
N THR A 23 2.69 -5.95 -12.26
CA THR A 23 3.28 -6.17 -10.92
C THR A 23 2.54 -5.34 -9.87
N SER A 24 2.68 -5.61 -8.58
CA SER A 24 2.01 -4.86 -7.49
C SER A 24 2.42 -3.39 -7.46
N HIS A 25 3.72 -3.15 -7.56
CA HIS A 25 4.29 -1.81 -7.52
C HIS A 25 5.63 -1.74 -8.24
N LEU A 26 6.07 -0.51 -8.49
CA LEU A 26 7.40 -0.16 -8.98
C LEU A 26 8.08 0.72 -7.93
N SER A 27 9.40 0.69 -7.88
CA SER A 27 10.20 1.68 -7.16
C SER A 27 11.02 2.45 -8.18
N VAL A 28 10.63 3.69 -8.47
CA VAL A 28 11.24 4.53 -9.51
C VAL A 28 11.18 5.99 -9.08
N THR A 29 12.08 6.81 -9.62
CA THR A 29 12.01 8.26 -9.46
C THR A 29 10.79 8.81 -10.19
N CYS A 30 9.95 9.54 -9.48
CA CYS A 30 8.80 10.20 -10.08
C CYS A 30 9.24 11.35 -10.97
N PRO A 31 8.89 11.36 -12.27
CA PRO A 31 9.27 12.44 -13.17
C PRO A 31 8.52 13.76 -12.87
N ASN A 32 7.46 13.73 -12.06
CA ASN A 32 6.70 14.91 -11.68
C ASN A 32 7.26 15.59 -10.42
N CYS A 33 7.39 14.85 -9.31
CA CYS A 33 7.85 15.42 -8.03
C CYS A 33 9.32 15.13 -7.71
N GLY A 34 10.04 14.39 -8.55
CA GLY A 34 11.48 14.09 -8.38
C GLY A 34 11.80 13.11 -7.25
N SER A 35 10.84 12.69 -6.44
CA SER A 35 11.06 11.77 -5.33
C SER A 35 11.24 10.33 -5.82
N PHE A 36 12.20 9.62 -5.24
CA PHE A 36 12.32 8.17 -5.43
C PHE A 36 11.28 7.46 -4.55
N GLU A 37 10.23 6.94 -5.18
CA GLU A 37 9.03 6.53 -4.47
C GLU A 37 8.42 5.26 -5.04
N ARG A 38 7.47 4.71 -4.26
CA ARG A 38 6.65 3.60 -4.71
C ARG A 38 5.55 4.09 -5.65
N PHE A 39 5.42 3.40 -6.77
CA PHE A 39 4.35 3.55 -7.73
C PHE A 39 3.46 2.31 -7.68
N VAL A 40 2.21 2.45 -7.21
CA VAL A 40 1.27 1.31 -7.12
C VAL A 40 0.46 1.20 -8.39
N ASN A 41 -0.05 0.02 -8.71
CA ASN A 41 -0.97 -0.15 -9.82
C ASN A 41 -2.15 0.84 -9.72
N ASP A 42 -2.45 1.58 -10.78
CA ASP A 42 -3.43 2.68 -10.73
C ASP A 42 -4.84 2.18 -10.43
N ALA A 43 -5.24 1.01 -10.95
CA ALA A 43 -6.56 0.44 -10.64
C ALA A 43 -6.72 0.13 -9.14
N VAL A 44 -5.63 -0.30 -8.50
CA VAL A 44 -5.58 -0.57 -7.06
C VAL A 44 -5.66 0.73 -6.26
N PHE A 45 -4.97 1.77 -6.72
CA PHE A 45 -5.10 3.10 -6.12
C PHE A 45 -6.52 3.67 -6.26
N GLN A 46 -7.18 3.50 -7.40
CA GLN A 46 -8.56 3.94 -7.58
C GLN A 46 -9.52 3.21 -6.63
N GLN A 47 -9.35 1.90 -6.45
CA GLN A 47 -10.15 1.14 -5.49
C GLN A 47 -9.91 1.62 -4.05
N PHE A 48 -8.65 1.84 -3.68
CA PHE A 48 -8.30 2.42 -2.38
C PHE A 48 -8.98 3.78 -2.18
N ARG A 49 -8.92 4.68 -3.16
CA ARG A 49 -9.57 6.00 -3.12
C ARG A 49 -11.09 5.91 -2.98
N ALA A 50 -11.72 5.01 -3.72
CA ALA A 50 -13.16 4.79 -3.64
C ALA A 50 -13.58 4.35 -2.22
N PHE A 51 -12.79 3.49 -1.56
CA PHE A 51 -13.05 3.09 -0.17
C PHE A 51 -12.68 4.15 0.86
N GLU A 52 -11.68 4.98 0.61
CA GLU A 52 -11.42 6.16 1.46
C GLU A 52 -12.60 7.15 1.43
N GLU A 53 -13.26 7.30 0.28
CA GLU A 53 -14.41 8.19 0.11
C GLU A 53 -15.72 7.55 0.60
N SER A 54 -15.87 6.24 0.41
CA SER A 54 -17.02 5.45 0.82
C SER A 54 -16.57 4.11 1.39
N PRO A 55 -16.26 4.04 2.70
CA PRO A 55 -15.79 2.82 3.33
C PRO A 55 -16.76 1.64 3.14
N PRO A 56 -16.24 0.42 2.87
CA PRO A 56 -17.07 -0.78 2.81
C PRO A 56 -17.67 -1.11 4.18
N ALA A 57 -18.86 -1.72 4.19
CA ALA A 57 -19.56 -2.06 5.44
C ALA A 57 -19.11 -3.39 6.04
N GLU A 58 -18.55 -4.27 5.21
CA GLU A 58 -18.18 -5.64 5.56
C GLU A 58 -16.90 -5.72 6.41
N ILE A 59 -16.04 -4.70 6.34
CA ILE A 59 -14.79 -4.66 7.10
C ILE A 59 -14.64 -3.31 7.80
N ASP A 60 -14.03 -3.30 8.98
CA ASP A 60 -13.75 -2.05 9.70
C ASP A 60 -12.57 -1.29 9.08
N TRP A 61 -12.85 -0.62 7.95
CA TRP A 61 -11.86 0.10 7.15
C TRP A 61 -11.11 1.16 7.95
N ALA A 62 -11.75 1.77 8.94
CA ALA A 62 -11.15 2.83 9.75
C ALA A 62 -10.04 2.32 10.69
N ARG A 63 -10.06 1.03 11.03
CA ARG A 63 -9.03 0.40 11.85
C ARG A 63 -7.77 0.02 11.09
N LEU A 64 -7.86 -0.07 9.76
CA LEU A 64 -6.74 -0.44 8.91
C LEU A 64 -5.81 0.75 8.69
N ASP A 65 -4.51 0.51 8.77
CA ASP A 65 -3.51 1.49 8.35
C ASP A 65 -3.48 1.65 6.82
N ARG A 66 -2.76 2.66 6.33
CA ARG A 66 -2.67 2.96 4.89
C ARG A 66 -2.14 1.77 4.08
N THR A 67 -1.18 1.03 4.62
CA THR A 67 -0.56 -0.12 3.94
C THR A 67 -1.54 -1.28 3.87
N GLU A 68 -2.23 -1.59 4.96
CA GLU A 68 -3.25 -2.65 5.02
C GLU A 68 -4.40 -2.36 4.05
N LYS A 69 -4.88 -1.12 4.01
CA LYS A 69 -5.89 -0.67 3.04
C LYS A 69 -5.46 -0.87 1.59
N LEU A 70 -4.21 -0.56 1.27
CA LEU A 70 -3.64 -0.81 -0.06
C LEU A 70 -3.53 -2.31 -0.37
N VAL A 71 -3.22 -3.15 0.62
CA VAL A 71 -3.19 -4.61 0.47
C VAL A 71 -4.58 -5.17 0.19
N VAL A 72 -5.60 -4.77 0.94
CA VAL A 72 -7.00 -5.17 0.68
C VAL A 72 -7.38 -4.78 -0.75
N SER A 73 -7.11 -3.54 -1.15
CA SER A 73 -7.40 -3.04 -2.50
C SER A 73 -6.68 -3.84 -3.59
N GLU A 74 -5.40 -4.17 -3.40
CA GLU A 74 -4.61 -5.00 -4.34
C GLU A 74 -5.27 -6.36 -4.53
N ARG A 75 -5.67 -7.01 -3.44
CA ARG A 75 -6.28 -8.34 -3.48
C ARG A 75 -7.64 -8.32 -4.15
N LEU A 76 -8.48 -7.31 -3.90
CA LEU A 76 -9.79 -7.20 -4.54
C LEU A 76 -9.68 -6.96 -6.06
N VAL A 77 -8.75 -6.11 -6.48
CA VAL A 77 -8.63 -5.72 -7.90
C VAL A 77 -7.91 -6.79 -8.72
N ARG A 78 -6.97 -7.53 -8.11
CA ARG A 78 -5.99 -8.33 -8.87
C ARG A 78 -5.93 -9.79 -8.47
N SER A 79 -6.82 -10.24 -7.61
CA SER A 79 -7.02 -11.65 -7.32
C SER A 79 -8.51 -11.98 -7.31
N THR A 80 -8.86 -13.21 -6.99
CA THR A 80 -10.25 -13.65 -6.85
C THR A 80 -10.81 -13.40 -5.44
N LYS A 81 -10.12 -12.59 -4.64
CA LYS A 81 -10.50 -12.28 -3.26
C LYS A 81 -11.64 -11.27 -3.21
N THR A 82 -12.46 -11.39 -2.19
CA THR A 82 -13.61 -10.53 -1.88
C THR A 82 -13.46 -9.94 -0.49
N LEU A 83 -14.30 -8.97 -0.12
CA LEU A 83 -14.25 -8.38 1.23
C LEU A 83 -14.46 -9.42 2.34
N ALA A 84 -15.25 -10.46 2.08
CA ALA A 84 -15.50 -11.56 3.02
C ALA A 84 -14.26 -12.44 3.29
N ASP A 85 -13.19 -12.31 2.50
CA ASP A 85 -11.93 -13.01 2.71
C ASP A 85 -11.01 -12.32 3.74
N PHE A 86 -11.40 -11.16 4.27
CA PHE A 86 -10.60 -10.37 5.21
C PHE A 86 -11.25 -10.30 6.58
N ASP A 87 -10.41 -10.31 7.62
CA ASP A 87 -10.81 -10.10 9.00
C ASP A 87 -9.86 -9.10 9.67
N VAL A 88 -10.40 -8.22 10.51
CA VAL A 88 -9.64 -7.15 11.19
C VAL A 88 -9.40 -7.57 12.64
N VAL A 89 -8.28 -8.26 12.84
CA VAL A 89 -7.84 -8.69 14.18
C VAL A 89 -7.29 -7.51 14.98
N LYS A 90 -7.55 -7.49 16.29
CA LYS A 90 -6.97 -6.48 17.18
C LYS A 90 -5.54 -6.91 17.52
N GLU A 91 -4.55 -6.11 17.19
CA GLU A 91 -3.21 -6.31 17.72
C GLU A 91 -3.25 -6.06 19.23
N GLU A 92 -3.10 -7.13 20.02
CA GLU A 92 -2.74 -6.99 21.42
C GLU A 92 -1.30 -6.47 21.44
N ALA A 93 -1.13 -5.21 21.82
CA ALA A 93 0.16 -4.52 21.82
C ALA A 93 1.21 -5.34 22.59
N THR A 94 2.01 -6.12 21.87
CA THR A 94 3.20 -6.74 22.42
C THR A 94 4.29 -5.69 22.27
N ALA A 95 4.41 -4.84 23.29
CA ALA A 95 5.51 -3.91 23.41
C ALA A 95 6.83 -4.70 23.39
N GLY A 96 7.49 -4.73 22.24
CA GLY A 96 8.83 -5.27 22.09
C GLY A 96 9.80 -4.41 22.90
N GLU A 97 10.26 -4.96 24.01
CA GLU A 97 11.28 -4.41 24.88
C GLU A 97 12.57 -4.18 24.08
N ALA A 98 12.86 -2.92 23.77
CA ALA A 98 14.16 -2.50 23.25
C ALA A 98 15.14 -2.45 24.43
N THR A 99 15.93 -3.51 24.62
CA THR A 99 17.14 -3.40 25.43
C THR A 99 18.20 -2.68 24.61
N ALA A 100 18.34 -1.39 24.90
CA ALA A 100 19.42 -0.55 24.43
C ALA A 100 20.77 -1.18 24.84
N GLY A 101 21.65 -1.35 23.86
CA GLY A 101 23.06 -1.65 24.12
C GLY A 101 23.73 -0.46 24.79
N GLU A 102 24.34 -0.70 25.94
CA GLU A 102 25.32 0.21 26.52
C GLU A 102 26.71 -0.30 26.17
N ALA A 103 27.36 0.44 25.26
CA ALA A 103 28.79 0.33 24.98
C ALA A 103 29.53 1.24 25.96
N THR A 104 30.37 0.66 26.82
CA THR A 104 31.36 1.43 27.60
C THR A 104 32.73 1.26 26.97
N ALA A 105 33.29 2.36 26.47
CA ALA A 105 34.70 2.50 26.12
C ALA A 105 35.39 3.38 27.18
N GLY A 106 36.57 2.96 27.66
CA GLY A 106 37.56 3.81 28.33
C GLY A 106 38.03 3.34 29.72
N ASP A 107 39.19 2.71 29.81
CA ASP A 107 40.50 3.37 30.09
C ASP A 107 41.62 2.58 29.40
#